data_AF-A0A1Q6H2T9-F1
#
_entry.id   AF-A0A1Q6H2T9-F1
#
_cell.length_a   1.000
_cell.length_b   1.000
_cell.length_c   1.000
_cell.angle_alpha   90.00
_cell.angle_beta   90.00
_cell.angle_gamma   90.00
#
_symmetry.space_group_name_H-M   'P 1'
#
loop_
_entity.id
_entity.type
_entity.pdbx_description
1 polymer ?
#
loop_
_entity_poly.entity_id
_entity_poly.type
_entity_poly.pdbx_seq_one_letter_code
_entity_poly.pdbx_strand_id
1 'polypeptide(L)'
;MNRKHTPAIRTFRNTLKQLCTYTILAASITACTSRAYKVADDDRFLIQGTQMENVGESGVTNVLELKDFKSINCHSTGNIEFIQSPDYSVRLSGPESFVRNTACYVKNGVLHIHNKRNVKVEGAGAGHLIIKISAPSLRHVKLSGTSRFFSEKLDLSAFDLTVSGVARFRCHDIKCTDLTVIGEEASRMRIGAIDAEDASFTISGASRCGIGINARKLDIKASDAARSHFSAQTKTLTANNSGAASMNLQFKGEKARINGSGASRTEMDIDCSDLLVQNSGTASIDIAGRALKQDIKSTGKAVINTEKLRFE
;
A
#
# COMPACT_ATOMS: atom_id res chain seq x y z
N MET A 1 -52.04 0.83 -33.65
CA MET A 1 -52.40 0.21 -32.36
C MET A 1 -52.27 -1.30 -32.51
N ASN A 2 -51.31 -1.88 -31.77
CA ASN A 2 -51.12 -3.29 -31.38
C ASN A 2 -51.25 -4.50 -32.35
N ARG A 3 -50.07 -5.14 -32.51
CA ARG A 3 -49.71 -6.56 -32.26
C ARG A 3 -50.61 -7.68 -32.82
N LYS A 4 -49.97 -8.60 -33.55
CA LYS A 4 -49.52 -9.94 -33.06
C LYS A 4 -48.72 -10.67 -34.13
N HIS A 5 -47.54 -11.19 -33.77
CA HIS A 5 -46.98 -12.40 -34.37
C HIS A 5 -45.98 -13.05 -33.42
N THR A 6 -46.25 -14.31 -33.07
CA THR A 6 -45.30 -15.36 -32.63
C THR A 6 -45.06 -16.28 -33.85
N PRO A 7 -43.96 -17.06 -33.97
CA PRO A 7 -43.67 -18.23 -33.12
C PRO A 7 -42.16 -18.55 -32.90
N ALA A 8 -41.89 -19.73 -32.30
CA ALA A 8 -40.66 -20.24 -31.69
C ALA A 8 -39.76 -21.14 -32.59
N ILE A 9 -38.62 -21.60 -32.02
CA ILE A 9 -37.85 -22.87 -32.21
C ILE A 9 -36.43 -22.77 -32.82
N ARG A 10 -35.40 -23.16 -32.02
CA ARG A 10 -34.23 -24.03 -32.32
C ARG A 10 -33.21 -23.95 -31.15
N THR A 11 -33.20 -24.86 -30.17
CA THR A 11 -32.65 -26.25 -30.11
C THR A 11 -31.14 -26.37 -30.27
N PHE A 12 -30.45 -26.54 -29.12
CA PHE A 12 -29.49 -27.61 -28.82
C PHE A 12 -28.74 -28.26 -30.00
N ARG A 13 -27.44 -27.95 -30.16
CA ARG A 13 -26.45 -28.91 -30.67
C ARG A 13 -25.01 -28.41 -30.51
N ASN A 14 -24.18 -29.34 -30.04
CA ASN A 14 -22.71 -29.45 -30.14
C ASN A 14 -21.93 -29.15 -28.85
N THR A 15 -21.82 -30.09 -27.91
CA THR A 15 -20.85 -31.21 -27.84
C THR A 15 -19.41 -30.74 -27.65
N LEU A 16 -18.83 -31.01 -26.47
CA LEU A 16 -18.01 -32.22 -26.25
C LEU A 16 -16.86 -32.38 -27.27
N LYS A 17 -15.85 -31.50 -27.17
CA LYS A 17 -14.43 -31.71 -27.55
C LYS A 17 -13.69 -30.67 -26.71
N GLN A 18 -12.99 -30.97 -25.62
CA GLN A 18 -11.81 -31.82 -25.54
C GLN A 18 -11.62 -32.21 -24.08
N LEU A 19 -11.69 -33.52 -23.81
CA LEU A 19 -11.09 -34.15 -22.65
C LEU A 19 -9.74 -34.76 -23.08
N CYS A 20 -8.83 -34.88 -22.12
CA CYS A 20 -7.65 -35.75 -22.07
C CYS A 20 -6.41 -35.34 -22.87
N THR A 21 -5.37 -34.95 -22.13
CA THR A 21 -4.04 -35.60 -21.98
C THR A 21 -3.13 -34.52 -21.39
N TYR A 22 -2.57 -34.63 -20.18
CA TYR A 22 -1.50 -35.56 -19.81
C TYR A 22 -1.42 -35.70 -18.29
N THR A 23 -1.38 -36.94 -17.82
CA THR A 23 -0.84 -37.38 -16.53
C THR A 23 0.63 -37.78 -16.69
N ILE A 24 1.47 -37.50 -15.66
CA ILE A 24 2.65 -38.23 -15.13
C ILE A 24 3.37 -37.21 -14.22
N LEU A 25 3.24 -37.23 -12.89
CA LEU A 25 3.92 -38.07 -11.88
C LEU A 25 5.46 -37.86 -11.80
N ALA A 26 5.93 -37.16 -10.76
CA ALA A 26 7.08 -37.56 -9.92
C ALA A 26 7.30 -36.53 -8.79
N ALA A 27 7.24 -37.02 -7.56
CA ALA A 27 7.67 -36.31 -6.36
C ALA A 27 9.19 -36.40 -6.21
N SER A 28 9.83 -35.35 -5.71
CA SER A 28 11.03 -35.50 -4.88
C SER A 28 11.08 -34.39 -3.82
N ILE A 29 11.06 -34.85 -2.57
CA ILE A 29 11.30 -34.08 -1.35
C ILE A 29 12.81 -33.91 -1.24
N THR A 30 13.35 -32.69 -1.16
CA THR A 30 14.54 -32.44 -0.30
C THR A 30 14.75 -30.97 0.04
N ALA A 31 15.04 -30.76 1.34
CA ALA A 31 15.80 -29.69 1.97
C ALA A 31 15.15 -28.30 2.15
N CYS A 32 14.73 -28.05 3.40
CA CYS A 32 14.66 -26.72 3.98
C CYS A 32 16.02 -26.03 3.93
N THR A 33 16.07 -24.79 3.45
CA THR A 33 16.95 -23.73 3.97
C THR A 33 16.32 -22.37 3.67
N SER A 34 16.28 -21.51 4.69
CA SER A 34 15.70 -20.16 4.75
C SER A 34 16.02 -19.25 3.55
N ARG A 35 15.00 -18.59 2.97
CA ARG A 35 15.18 -17.55 1.96
C ARG A 35 14.20 -16.39 2.14
N ALA A 36 14.74 -15.18 2.10
CA ALA A 36 14.07 -13.90 2.27
C ALA A 36 12.81 -13.74 1.40
N TYR A 37 11.76 -13.13 1.97
CA TYR A 37 10.47 -12.91 1.36
C TYR A 37 10.58 -12.01 0.11
N LYS A 38 10.29 -12.60 -1.06
CA LYS A 38 10.04 -11.88 -2.30
C LYS A 38 8.53 -11.70 -2.47
N VAL A 39 8.08 -10.45 -2.45
CA VAL A 39 6.77 -10.07 -2.99
C VAL A 39 6.92 -10.02 -4.53
N ALA A 40 6.41 -11.04 -5.22
CA ALA A 40 6.45 -11.21 -6.69
C ALA A 40 5.33 -12.22 -7.07
N ASP A 41 4.49 -12.09 -8.10
CA ASP A 41 4.46 -11.20 -9.28
C ASP A 41 3.02 -11.11 -9.85
N ASP A 42 2.68 -9.97 -10.49
CA ASP A 42 2.36 -9.91 -11.93
C ASP A 42 2.32 -8.44 -12.42
N ASP A 43 3.52 -7.89 -12.56
CA ASP A 43 4.08 -7.27 -13.77
C ASP A 43 3.27 -6.29 -14.62
N ARG A 44 3.50 -5.01 -14.30
CA ARG A 44 4.17 -4.09 -15.23
C ARG A 44 4.77 -2.89 -14.48
N PHE A 45 5.53 -3.12 -13.41
CA PHE A 45 6.37 -2.06 -12.82
C PHE A 45 7.48 -2.63 -11.91
N LEU A 46 8.18 -3.67 -12.36
CA LEU A 46 9.46 -4.04 -11.78
C LEU A 46 10.62 -3.41 -12.59
N ILE A 47 11.37 -2.57 -11.87
CA ILE A 47 12.84 -2.52 -11.90
C ILE A 47 13.46 -2.31 -13.29
N GLN A 48 13.28 -1.10 -13.82
CA GLN A 48 14.48 -0.29 -13.87
C GLN A 48 14.44 0.51 -12.59
N GLY A 49 15.55 0.54 -11.83
CA GLY A 49 15.86 1.81 -11.22
C GLY A 49 15.66 2.80 -12.36
N THR A 50 14.71 3.73 -12.22
CA THR A 50 15.13 5.06 -12.62
C THR A 50 16.38 5.26 -11.77
N GLN A 51 17.55 4.88 -12.32
CA GLN A 51 18.60 5.84 -12.59
C GLN A 51 17.85 7.15 -12.59
N MET A 52 17.95 7.89 -11.49
CA MET A 52 17.56 9.28 -11.52
C MET A 52 18.21 9.74 -12.80
N GLU A 53 17.41 9.97 -13.85
CA GLU A 53 17.97 10.38 -15.12
C GLU A 53 18.86 11.53 -14.74
N ASN A 54 20.16 11.37 -15.04
CA ASN A 54 21.19 12.32 -14.70
C ASN A 54 20.59 13.66 -15.09
N VAL A 55 20.16 14.45 -14.09
CA VAL A 55 19.51 15.73 -14.37
C VAL A 55 20.66 16.51 -14.94
N GLY A 56 20.66 16.63 -16.28
CA GLY A 56 21.69 17.28 -17.03
C GLY A 56 22.04 18.60 -16.36
N GLU A 57 23.33 18.92 -16.40
CA GLU A 57 24.08 19.91 -15.62
C GLU A 57 23.59 21.38 -15.68
N SER A 58 22.29 21.64 -15.80
CA SER A 58 21.68 22.97 -15.73
C SER A 58 20.57 22.98 -14.68
N GLY A 59 20.96 23.15 -13.42
CA GLY A 59 20.05 23.31 -12.29
C GLY A 59 20.68 24.18 -11.21
N VAL A 60 19.86 24.92 -10.47
CA VAL A 60 20.32 25.67 -9.30
C VAL A 60 20.13 24.85 -8.04
N THR A 61 20.90 25.17 -7.01
CA THR A 61 20.73 24.59 -5.68
C THR A 61 20.49 25.69 -4.66
N ASN A 62 19.43 25.54 -3.87
CA ASN A 62 19.11 26.42 -2.76
C ASN A 62 19.23 25.64 -1.45
N VAL A 63 20.11 26.09 -0.56
CA VAL A 63 20.33 25.51 0.77
C VAL A 63 19.64 26.38 1.79
N LEU A 64 18.83 25.78 2.65
CA LEU A 64 18.04 26.48 3.64
C LEU A 64 18.47 26.07 5.05
N GLU A 65 18.77 27.06 5.88
CA GLU A 65 19.10 26.89 7.30
C GLU A 65 17.82 26.66 8.12
N LEU A 66 17.20 25.50 7.92
CA LEU A 66 15.95 25.08 8.58
C LEU A 66 16.23 23.91 9.53
N LYS A 67 15.77 24.02 10.78
CA LYS A 67 16.01 23.04 11.84
C LYS A 67 14.79 22.89 12.76
N ASP A 68 14.93 22.03 13.76
CA ASP A 68 13.95 21.83 14.84
C ASP A 68 12.55 21.36 14.39
N PHE A 69 12.44 20.81 13.18
CA PHE A 69 11.22 20.14 12.73
C PHE A 69 11.24 18.66 13.11
N LYS A 70 10.05 18.14 13.38
CA LYS A 70 9.77 16.69 13.53
C LYS A 70 8.70 16.22 12.57
N SER A 71 8.12 17.11 11.78
CA SER A 71 7.08 16.75 10.82
C SER A 71 7.36 17.39 9.47
N ILE A 72 6.92 16.73 8.40
CA ILE A 72 7.00 17.25 7.04
C ILE A 72 5.57 17.32 6.49
N ASN A 73 5.21 18.48 5.95
CA ASN A 73 3.96 18.66 5.22
C ASN A 73 4.27 19.16 3.81
N CYS A 74 4.15 18.27 2.84
CA CYS A 74 4.44 18.52 1.44
C CYS A 74 3.15 18.57 0.61
N HIS A 75 2.89 19.74 0.04
CA HIS A 75 1.86 20.00 -0.95
C HIS A 75 2.52 20.68 -2.16
N SER A 76 3.38 19.92 -2.85
CA SER A 76 4.16 20.39 -4.00
C SER A 76 4.34 19.26 -5.04
N THR A 77 5.09 19.56 -6.11
CA THR A 77 5.52 18.58 -7.12
C THR A 77 6.96 18.11 -6.89
N GLY A 78 7.47 18.09 -5.64
CA GLY A 78 8.85 17.71 -5.33
C GLY A 78 9.08 16.22 -5.08
N ASN A 79 10.30 15.74 -5.38
CA ASN A 79 10.82 14.46 -4.90
C ASN A 79 11.61 14.70 -3.62
N ILE A 80 11.07 14.28 -2.48
CA ILE A 80 11.75 14.33 -1.20
C ILE A 80 12.64 13.11 -1.06
N GLU A 81 13.92 13.34 -0.80
CA GLU A 81 14.88 12.33 -0.36
C GLU A 81 15.20 12.60 1.11
N PHE A 82 14.66 11.78 1.99
CA PHE A 82 14.87 11.92 3.43
C PHE A 82 15.94 10.97 3.93
N ILE A 83 16.91 11.53 4.66
CA ILE A 83 17.98 10.81 5.33
C ILE A 83 17.86 11.07 6.83
N GLN A 84 17.66 10.01 7.62
CA GLN A 84 17.73 10.15 9.07
C GLN A 84 19.19 10.37 9.50
N SER A 85 19.49 11.50 10.13
CA SER A 85 20.83 11.83 10.62
C SER A 85 20.77 12.79 11.81
N PRO A 86 21.82 12.92 12.64
CA PRO A 86 21.85 13.86 13.77
C PRO A 86 21.68 15.34 13.36
N ASP A 87 21.97 15.66 12.10
CA ASP A 87 22.00 17.03 11.59
C ASP A 87 20.77 17.37 10.76
N TYR A 88 20.34 18.61 10.87
CA TYR A 88 19.30 19.17 10.02
C TYR A 88 19.88 19.70 8.71
N SER A 89 19.25 19.33 7.58
CA SER A 89 19.58 19.89 6.27
C SER A 89 18.33 19.96 5.41
N VAL A 90 18.16 21.06 4.68
CA VAL A 90 17.12 21.19 3.64
C VAL A 90 17.75 21.80 2.40
N ARG A 91 17.80 21.02 1.32
CA ARG A 91 18.41 21.43 0.04
C ARG A 91 17.46 21.15 -1.11
N LEU A 92 17.18 22.17 -1.91
CA LEU A 92 16.39 22.06 -3.13
C LEU A 92 17.32 22.14 -4.33
N SER A 93 17.22 21.19 -5.26
CA SER A 93 18.01 21.14 -6.48
C SER A 93 17.12 20.85 -7.68
N GLY A 94 17.31 21.59 -8.78
CA GLY A 94 16.51 21.45 -10.00
C GLY A 94 16.55 22.72 -10.88
N PRO A 95 15.72 22.81 -11.93
CA PRO A 95 15.64 24.02 -12.74
C PRO A 95 15.22 25.22 -11.89
N GLU A 96 15.77 26.39 -12.18
CA GLU A 96 15.62 27.59 -11.37
C GLU A 96 14.15 28.00 -11.16
N SER A 97 13.30 27.83 -12.18
CA SER A 97 11.87 28.10 -12.09
C SER A 97 11.18 27.27 -10.99
N PHE A 98 11.52 25.98 -10.86
CA PHE A 98 10.96 25.09 -9.85
C PHE A 98 11.52 25.40 -8.45
N VAL A 99 12.83 25.64 -8.33
CA VAL A 99 13.46 25.99 -7.05
C VAL A 99 12.91 27.31 -6.52
N ARG A 100 12.81 28.36 -7.36
CA ARG A 100 12.26 29.66 -6.96
C ARG A 100 10.77 29.61 -6.64
N ASN A 101 10.01 28.74 -7.31
CA ASN A 101 8.58 28.57 -7.05
C ASN A 101 8.29 27.74 -5.79
N THR A 102 9.28 27.07 -5.20
CA THR A 102 9.06 26.27 -3.99
C THR A 102 9.27 27.13 -2.75
N ALA A 103 8.27 27.14 -1.85
CA ALA A 103 8.36 27.73 -0.53
C ALA A 103 8.63 26.62 0.50
N CYS A 104 9.68 26.80 1.30
CA CYS A 104 10.05 25.94 2.41
C CYS A 104 10.26 26.77 3.67
N TYR A 105 9.58 26.42 4.75
CA TYR A 105 9.76 27.07 6.06
C TYR A 105 9.35 26.12 7.19
N VAL A 106 9.88 26.35 8.39
CA VAL A 106 9.47 25.63 9.60
C VAL A 106 8.47 26.49 10.38
N LYS A 107 7.34 25.90 10.75
CA LYS A 107 6.37 26.51 11.65
C LYS A 107 5.84 25.46 12.60
N ASN A 108 5.85 25.74 13.90
CA ASN A 108 5.36 24.83 14.95
C ASN A 108 5.97 23.41 14.86
N GLY A 109 7.27 23.31 14.57
CA GLY A 109 7.96 22.02 14.41
C GLY A 109 7.62 21.25 13.13
N VAL A 110 6.93 21.87 12.17
CA VAL A 110 6.59 21.28 10.86
C VAL A 110 7.36 21.99 9.76
N LEU A 111 8.09 21.24 8.94
CA LEU A 111 8.65 21.70 7.68
C LEU A 111 7.54 21.70 6.62
N HIS A 112 7.09 22.89 6.24
CA HIS A 112 6.10 23.09 5.19
C HIS A 112 6.81 23.24 3.85
N ILE A 113 6.36 22.49 2.84
CA ILE A 113 6.87 22.53 1.47
C ILE A 113 5.68 22.68 0.53
N HIS A 114 5.61 23.78 -0.20
CA HIS A 114 4.53 24.01 -1.17
C HIS A 114 4.94 24.94 -2.31
N ASN A 115 4.18 24.90 -3.40
CA ASN A 115 4.38 25.86 -4.50
C ASN A 115 3.87 27.25 -4.07
N LYS A 116 4.55 28.31 -4.50
CA LYS A 116 4.10 29.69 -4.33
C LYS A 116 2.88 29.93 -5.25
N ARG A 117 1.93 30.74 -4.79
CA ARG A 117 0.74 31.08 -5.59
C ARG A 117 1.14 31.91 -6.82
N ASN A 118 0.41 31.74 -7.92
CA ASN A 118 0.49 32.57 -9.15
C ASN A 118 1.79 32.51 -9.97
N VAL A 119 2.61 31.47 -9.82
CA VAL A 119 3.78 31.25 -10.69
C VAL A 119 3.41 30.23 -11.77
N LYS A 120 3.39 30.66 -13.03
CA LYS A 120 3.35 29.73 -14.18
C LYS A 120 4.71 29.07 -14.28
N VAL A 121 4.76 27.75 -14.12
CA VAL A 121 5.96 26.97 -14.42
C VAL A 121 5.75 26.33 -15.79
N GLU A 122 6.60 26.67 -16.74
CA GLU A 122 6.67 25.98 -18.03
C GLU A 122 7.44 24.67 -17.86
N GLY A 123 6.94 23.59 -18.46
CA GLY A 123 7.46 22.23 -18.27
C GLY A 123 6.67 21.43 -17.24
N ALA A 124 6.24 20.23 -17.63
CA ALA A 124 5.46 19.34 -16.78
C ALA A 124 6.35 18.29 -16.11
N GLY A 125 6.30 18.18 -14.78
CA GLY A 125 6.73 16.97 -14.09
C GLY A 125 7.32 17.18 -12.71
N ALA A 126 6.91 16.33 -11.77
CA ALA A 126 7.56 16.20 -10.46
C ALA A 126 9.00 15.65 -10.54
N GLY A 127 9.50 15.29 -11.74
CA GLY A 127 10.84 14.73 -11.93
C GLY A 127 11.98 15.74 -11.82
N HIS A 128 11.68 17.04 -11.84
CA HIS A 128 12.70 18.08 -12.00
C HIS A 128 13.15 18.75 -10.70
N LEU A 129 12.46 18.52 -9.57
CA LEU A 129 12.82 19.12 -8.27
C LEU A 129 13.13 18.01 -7.26
N ILE A 130 14.37 17.99 -6.78
CA ILE A 130 14.83 17.13 -5.69
C ILE A 130 14.93 17.98 -4.42
N ILE A 131 14.34 17.49 -3.33
CA ILE A 131 14.38 18.13 -2.01
C ILE A 131 15.05 17.13 -1.06
N LYS A 132 16.35 17.32 -0.83
CA LYS A 132 17.10 16.51 0.14
C LYS A 132 16.86 17.07 1.53
N ILE A 133 16.40 16.22 2.44
CA ILE A 133 16.06 16.59 3.80
C ILE A 133 16.76 15.63 4.76
N SER A 134 17.39 16.16 5.81
CA SER A 134 17.84 15.36 6.93
C SER A 134 17.33 15.90 8.25
N ALA A 135 17.05 14.98 9.18
CA ALA A 135 16.68 15.29 10.56
C ALA A 135 16.92 14.05 11.46
N PRO A 136 17.08 14.23 12.79
CA PRO A 136 17.28 13.12 13.72
C PRO A 136 16.10 12.15 13.78
N SER A 137 14.89 12.67 13.62
CA SER A 137 13.66 11.90 13.76
C SER A 137 12.50 12.60 13.08
N LEU A 138 11.46 11.83 12.75
CA LEU A 138 10.17 12.32 12.27
C LEU A 138 9.06 11.71 13.12
N ARG A 139 8.00 12.48 13.34
CA ARG A 139 6.73 12.05 13.94
C ARG A 139 5.62 11.96 12.91
N HIS A 140 5.58 12.88 11.94
CA HIS A 140 4.50 12.90 10.95
C HIS A 140 5.00 13.31 9.57
N VAL A 141 4.62 12.56 8.54
CA VAL A 141 4.77 12.95 7.13
C VAL A 141 3.40 13.03 6.48
N LYS A 142 3.05 14.21 5.97
CA LYS A 142 1.88 14.43 5.12
C LYS A 142 2.32 14.76 3.70
N LEU A 143 1.89 13.94 2.75
CA LEU A 143 2.14 14.11 1.33
C LEU A 143 0.83 14.29 0.57
N SER A 144 0.83 15.25 -0.34
CA SER A 144 -0.32 15.56 -1.19
C SER A 144 0.15 16.11 -2.55
N GLY A 145 -0.79 16.38 -3.45
CA GLY A 145 -0.47 16.82 -4.82
C GLY A 145 0.19 15.70 -5.62
N THR A 146 1.36 15.96 -6.21
CA THR A 146 2.14 14.99 -7.01
C THR A 146 3.48 14.65 -6.36
N SER A 147 3.63 14.95 -5.07
CA SER A 147 4.87 14.77 -4.32
C SER A 147 5.28 13.29 -4.25
N ARG A 148 6.59 13.06 -4.18
CA ARG A 148 7.17 11.76 -3.86
C ARG A 148 8.03 11.88 -2.62
N PHE A 149 8.04 10.85 -1.80
CA PHE A 149 8.95 10.73 -0.66
C PHE A 149 9.68 9.40 -0.74
N PHE A 150 10.98 9.47 -0.54
CA PHE A 150 11.85 8.32 -0.45
C PHE A 150 12.72 8.42 0.80
N SER A 151 12.85 7.29 1.50
CA SER A 151 13.89 7.10 2.51
C SER A 151 14.31 5.63 2.51
N GLU A 152 15.58 5.36 2.81
CA GLU A 152 16.03 3.96 2.96
C GLU A 152 15.46 3.38 4.26
N LYS A 153 15.76 3.99 5.40
CA LYS A 153 15.38 3.48 6.71
C LYS A 153 14.88 4.59 7.62
N LEU A 154 13.86 4.28 8.41
CA LEU A 154 13.34 5.11 9.49
C LEU A 154 13.34 4.31 10.80
N ASP A 155 14.02 4.81 11.82
CA ASP A 155 13.98 4.27 13.19
C ASP A 155 13.41 5.35 14.13
N LEU A 156 12.13 5.19 14.48
CA LEU A 156 11.29 6.23 15.08
C LEU A 156 10.56 5.68 16.30
N SER A 157 10.20 6.49 17.29
CA SER A 157 9.37 6.00 18.40
C SER A 157 7.92 5.76 17.95
N ALA A 158 7.35 6.70 17.23
CA ALA A 158 6.02 6.59 16.64
C ALA A 158 5.95 7.44 15.37
N PHE A 159 5.20 6.95 14.39
CA PHE A 159 5.18 7.54 13.06
C PHE A 159 3.77 7.57 12.47
N ASP A 160 3.35 8.77 12.09
CA ASP A 160 2.11 9.01 11.37
C ASP A 160 2.45 9.35 9.91
N LEU A 161 1.80 8.67 8.97
CA LEU A 161 1.95 8.89 7.53
C LEU A 161 0.59 9.13 6.91
N THR A 162 0.41 10.28 6.26
CA THR A 162 -0.76 10.57 5.43
C THR A 162 -0.33 10.81 4.00
N VAL A 163 -0.89 10.06 3.05
CA VAL A 163 -0.61 10.21 1.61
C VAL A 163 -1.94 10.36 0.88
N SER A 164 -2.13 11.50 0.22
CA SER A 164 -3.32 11.80 -0.60
C SER A 164 -2.94 12.39 -1.96
N GLY A 165 -3.93 12.74 -2.79
CA GLY A 165 -3.68 13.14 -4.17
C GLY A 165 -3.16 11.98 -5.01
N VAL A 166 -2.16 12.26 -5.86
CA VAL A 166 -1.41 11.26 -6.62
C VAL A 166 0.01 11.08 -6.08
N ALA A 167 0.20 11.43 -4.80
CA ALA A 167 1.48 11.35 -4.12
C ALA A 167 1.94 9.91 -3.92
N ARG A 168 3.25 9.74 -3.76
CA ARG A 168 3.87 8.43 -3.55
C ARG A 168 4.79 8.45 -2.33
N PHE A 169 4.65 7.47 -1.46
CA PHE A 169 5.58 7.21 -0.37
C PHE A 169 6.30 5.89 -0.61
N ARG A 170 7.63 5.90 -0.51
CA ARG A 170 8.47 4.71 -0.54
C ARG A 170 9.45 4.73 0.62
N CYS A 171 9.51 3.64 1.36
CA CYS A 171 10.56 3.38 2.34
C CYS A 171 11.02 1.93 2.24
N HIS A 172 12.31 1.63 2.47
CA HIS A 172 12.75 0.24 2.55
C HIS A 172 12.31 -0.35 3.89
N ASP A 173 12.74 0.27 4.99
CA ASP A 173 12.48 -0.22 6.34
C ASP A 173 11.91 0.87 7.27
N ILE A 174 10.87 0.52 8.02
CA ILE A 174 10.38 1.34 9.13
C ILE A 174 10.41 0.51 10.41
N LYS A 175 11.10 1.03 11.43
CA LYS A 175 11.04 0.53 12.80
C LYS A 175 10.38 1.57 13.68
N CYS A 176 9.33 1.19 14.41
CA CYS A 176 8.70 2.06 15.40
C CYS A 176 7.91 1.30 16.46
N THR A 177 7.43 1.97 17.50
CA THR A 177 6.48 1.38 18.44
C THR A 177 5.07 1.46 17.85
N ASP A 178 4.63 2.67 17.49
CA ASP A 178 3.30 2.93 16.93
C ASP A 178 3.39 3.44 15.49
N LEU A 179 2.66 2.80 14.59
CA LEU A 179 2.55 3.20 13.19
C LEU A 179 1.10 3.48 12.79
N THR A 180 0.84 4.67 12.26
CA THR A 180 -0.43 4.98 11.58
C THR A 180 -0.16 5.37 10.14
N VAL A 181 -0.81 4.69 9.20
CA VAL A 181 -0.72 5.00 7.76
C VAL A 181 -2.12 5.22 7.19
N ILE A 182 -2.31 6.37 6.55
CA ILE A 182 -3.55 6.78 5.90
C ILE A 182 -3.24 7.05 4.42
N GLY A 183 -3.86 6.28 3.53
CA GLY A 183 -3.79 6.45 2.08
C GLY A 183 -5.16 6.80 1.52
N GLU A 184 -5.28 7.97 0.91
CA GLU A 184 -6.54 8.50 0.40
C GLU A 184 -6.41 8.89 -1.07
N GLU A 185 -7.57 9.08 -1.73
CA GLU A 185 -7.68 9.50 -3.13
C GLU A 185 -6.99 8.53 -4.10
N ALA A 186 -5.85 8.88 -4.71
CA ALA A 186 -5.15 8.05 -5.69
C ALA A 186 -3.68 7.81 -5.29
N SER A 187 -3.44 7.79 -3.97
CA SER A 187 -2.10 7.63 -3.39
C SER A 187 -1.49 6.26 -3.68
N ARG A 188 -0.15 6.20 -3.64
CA ARG A 188 0.58 4.92 -3.67
C ARG A 188 1.59 4.86 -2.53
N MET A 189 1.57 3.75 -1.80
CA MET A 189 2.49 3.51 -0.69
C MET A 189 3.14 2.14 -0.85
N ARG A 190 4.48 2.11 -0.74
CA ARG A 190 5.25 0.86 -0.73
C ARG A 190 6.28 0.93 0.38
N ILE A 191 6.21 -0.02 1.30
CA ILE A 191 7.15 -0.16 2.40
C ILE A 191 7.68 -1.60 2.35
N GLY A 192 9.00 -1.77 2.36
CA GLY A 192 9.63 -3.08 2.25
C GLY A 192 9.34 -3.95 3.47
N ALA A 193 9.87 -3.55 4.62
CA ALA A 193 9.60 -4.16 5.90
C ALA A 193 9.18 -3.13 6.96
N ILE A 194 8.30 -3.55 7.85
CA ILE A 194 7.87 -2.78 9.01
C ILE A 194 8.07 -3.65 10.24
N ASP A 195 8.74 -3.11 11.26
CA ASP A 195 8.85 -3.70 12.59
C ASP A 195 8.18 -2.74 13.58
N ALA A 196 6.99 -3.13 14.08
CA ALA A 196 6.15 -2.31 14.94
C ALA A 196 5.61 -3.06 16.17
N GLU A 197 5.18 -2.35 17.22
CA GLU A 197 4.32 -2.98 18.22
C GLU A 197 2.87 -2.94 17.76
N ASP A 198 2.33 -1.74 17.52
CA ASP A 198 0.98 -1.53 17.05
C ASP A 198 1.00 -0.79 15.71
N ALA A 199 0.29 -1.32 14.71
CA ALA A 199 0.19 -0.71 13.40
C ALA A 199 -1.26 -0.62 12.91
N SER A 200 -1.61 0.52 12.32
CA SER A 200 -2.93 0.80 11.76
C SER A 200 -2.83 1.34 10.34
N PHE A 201 -3.53 0.71 9.41
CA PHE A 201 -3.61 1.12 8.01
C PHE A 201 -5.05 1.44 7.63
N THR A 202 -5.27 2.65 7.11
CA THR A 202 -6.55 3.04 6.49
C THR A 202 -6.31 3.41 5.03
N ILE A 203 -6.85 2.61 4.12
CA ILE A 203 -6.63 2.73 2.67
C ILE A 203 -7.99 2.93 1.99
N SER A 204 -8.23 4.13 1.48
CA SER A 204 -9.51 4.52 0.86
C SER A 204 -9.28 5.20 -0.50
N GLY A 205 -10.36 5.61 -1.16
CA GLY A 205 -10.32 6.08 -2.55
C GLY A 205 -9.86 5.00 -3.52
N ALA A 206 -9.16 5.39 -4.58
CA ALA A 206 -8.48 4.54 -5.56
C ALA A 206 -6.99 4.27 -5.20
N SER A 207 -6.67 4.29 -3.90
CA SER A 207 -5.29 4.14 -3.39
C SER A 207 -4.75 2.72 -3.56
N ARG A 208 -3.42 2.61 -3.63
CA ARG A 208 -2.70 1.32 -3.65
C ARG A 208 -1.67 1.22 -2.53
N CYS A 209 -1.68 0.10 -1.82
CA CYS A 209 -0.79 -0.15 -0.70
C CYS A 209 -0.19 -1.56 -0.79
N GLY A 210 1.14 -1.67 -0.71
CA GLY A 210 1.84 -2.97 -0.70
C GLY A 210 2.92 -2.99 0.40
N ILE A 211 2.74 -3.85 1.40
CA ILE A 211 3.50 -3.77 2.67
C ILE A 211 3.84 -5.17 3.22
N GLY A 212 5.10 -5.35 3.63
CA GLY A 212 5.51 -6.41 4.56
C GLY A 212 5.56 -5.86 5.99
N ILE A 213 4.95 -6.55 6.96
CA ILE A 213 4.86 -6.09 8.34
C ILE A 213 5.03 -7.22 9.37
N ASN A 214 5.92 -6.98 10.33
CA ASN A 214 6.01 -7.68 11.59
C ASN A 214 5.47 -6.74 12.68
N ALA A 215 4.43 -7.17 13.40
CA ALA A 215 3.87 -6.37 14.49
C ALA A 215 3.28 -7.20 15.63
N ARG A 216 3.10 -6.63 16.82
CA ARG A 216 2.29 -7.30 17.85
C ARG A 216 0.81 -7.24 17.46
N LYS A 217 0.29 -6.07 17.09
CA LYS A 217 -1.10 -5.88 16.64
C LYS A 217 -1.14 -5.14 15.31
N LEU A 218 -2.03 -5.58 14.44
CA LEU A 218 -2.28 -4.95 13.14
C LEU A 218 -3.77 -4.73 12.91
N ASP A 219 -4.14 -3.48 12.65
CA ASP A 219 -5.48 -3.09 12.22
C ASP A 219 -5.42 -2.58 10.78
N ILE A 220 -6.18 -3.18 9.88
CA ILE A 220 -6.30 -2.79 8.47
C ILE A 220 -7.74 -2.42 8.17
N LYS A 221 -7.94 -1.29 7.50
CA LYS A 221 -9.23 -0.84 6.95
C LYS A 221 -9.02 -0.46 5.50
N ALA A 222 -9.74 -1.13 4.60
CA ALA A 222 -9.79 -0.81 3.18
C ALA A 222 -11.23 -0.52 2.76
N SER A 223 -11.44 0.55 1.99
CA SER A 223 -12.76 0.98 1.50
C SER A 223 -12.71 1.56 0.09
N ASP A 224 -13.85 1.97 -0.45
CA ASP A 224 -14.01 2.53 -1.81
C ASP A 224 -13.46 1.61 -2.91
N ALA A 225 -12.51 2.07 -3.73
CA ALA A 225 -11.89 1.30 -4.81
C ALA A 225 -10.43 0.94 -4.48
N ALA A 226 -10.09 0.88 -3.19
CA ALA A 226 -8.74 0.64 -2.72
C ALA A 226 -8.24 -0.75 -3.13
N ARG A 227 -6.94 -0.85 -3.39
CA ARG A 227 -6.24 -2.12 -3.59
C ARG A 227 -5.09 -2.24 -2.61
N SER A 228 -5.11 -3.31 -1.83
CA SER A 228 -4.10 -3.51 -0.78
C SER A 228 -3.53 -4.93 -0.80
N HIS A 229 -2.23 -5.02 -0.55
CA HIS A 229 -1.51 -6.28 -0.40
C HIS A 229 -0.66 -6.22 0.87
N PHE A 230 -0.92 -7.15 1.79
CA PHE A 230 -0.21 -7.25 3.05
C PHE A 230 0.40 -8.64 3.21
N SER A 231 1.69 -8.68 3.57
CA SER A 231 2.35 -9.87 4.10
C SER A 231 2.64 -9.60 5.58
N ALA A 232 1.89 -10.22 6.46
CA ALA A 232 1.80 -9.86 7.87
C ALA A 232 2.18 -11.03 8.78
N GLN A 233 3.16 -10.80 9.66
CA GLN A 233 3.46 -11.68 10.79
C GLN A 233 3.09 -10.93 12.07
N THR A 234 1.96 -11.27 12.69
CA THR A 234 1.50 -10.55 13.89
C THR A 234 0.81 -11.43 14.91
N LYS A 235 0.77 -11.02 16.18
CA LYS A 235 0.01 -11.76 17.18
C LYS A 235 -1.49 -11.65 16.91
N THR A 236 -1.96 -10.43 16.71
CA THR A 236 -3.38 -10.15 16.44
C THR A 236 -3.54 -9.30 15.17
N LEU A 237 -4.52 -9.69 14.36
CA LEU A 237 -4.91 -8.99 13.15
C LEU A 237 -6.41 -8.69 13.16
N THR A 238 -6.78 -7.46 12.86
CA THR A 238 -8.13 -7.09 12.44
C THR A 238 -8.09 -6.50 11.03
N ALA A 239 -8.74 -7.15 10.07
CA ALA A 239 -8.85 -6.64 8.70
C ALA A 239 -10.32 -6.34 8.36
N ASN A 240 -10.60 -5.11 7.97
CA ASN A 240 -11.91 -4.67 7.50
C ASN A 240 -11.80 -4.29 6.04
N ASN A 241 -12.63 -4.90 5.20
CA ASN A 241 -12.70 -4.61 3.78
C ASN A 241 -14.14 -4.28 3.41
N SER A 242 -14.36 -3.11 2.79
CA SER A 242 -15.70 -2.61 2.48
C SER A 242 -15.74 -1.85 1.15
N GLY A 243 -16.91 -1.36 0.76
CA GLY A 243 -17.08 -0.68 -0.53
C GLY A 243 -16.89 -1.63 -1.71
N ALA A 244 -16.01 -1.28 -2.65
CA ALA A 244 -15.57 -2.11 -3.77
C ALA A 244 -14.06 -2.44 -3.67
N ALA A 245 -13.51 -2.43 -2.46
CA ALA A 245 -12.08 -2.60 -2.23
C ALA A 245 -11.64 -4.06 -2.38
N SER A 246 -10.38 -4.22 -2.79
CA SER A 246 -9.71 -5.51 -2.94
C SER A 246 -8.53 -5.61 -1.99
N MET A 247 -8.49 -6.68 -1.22
CA MET A 247 -7.46 -6.93 -0.21
C MET A 247 -6.87 -8.33 -0.41
N ASN A 248 -5.55 -8.38 -0.57
CA ASN A 248 -4.78 -9.63 -0.57
C ASN A 248 -3.96 -9.69 0.71
N LEU A 249 -4.12 -10.76 1.48
CA LEU A 249 -3.52 -10.89 2.81
C LEU A 249 -2.83 -12.24 2.96
N GLN A 250 -1.51 -12.21 3.14
CA GLN A 250 -0.76 -13.33 3.71
C GLN A 250 -0.60 -13.05 5.20
N PHE A 251 -1.05 -13.96 6.06
CA PHE A 251 -1.04 -13.74 7.50
C PHE A 251 -0.50 -14.95 8.26
N LYS A 252 0.43 -14.69 9.19
CA LYS A 252 0.87 -15.66 10.18
C LYS A 252 0.74 -15.08 11.57
N GLY A 253 0.06 -15.78 12.49
CA GLY A 253 -0.21 -15.23 13.81
C GLY A 253 -1.05 -16.07 14.74
N GLU A 254 -1.49 -15.48 15.85
CA GLU A 254 -2.39 -16.18 16.78
C GLU A 254 -3.84 -15.97 16.38
N LYS A 255 -4.29 -14.71 16.26
CA LYS A 255 -5.70 -14.38 16.06
C LYS A 255 -5.91 -13.49 14.83
N ALA A 256 -6.80 -13.90 13.94
CA ALA A 256 -7.27 -13.11 12.81
C ALA A 256 -8.77 -12.84 12.91
N ARG A 257 -9.15 -11.57 12.84
CA ARG A 257 -10.55 -11.14 12.68
C ARG A 257 -10.71 -10.43 11.33
N ILE A 258 -11.56 -10.98 10.48
CA ILE A 258 -11.78 -10.50 9.11
C ILE A 258 -13.24 -10.10 8.93
N ASN A 259 -13.48 -8.88 8.48
CA ASN A 259 -14.83 -8.37 8.22
C ASN A 259 -14.93 -7.92 6.75
N GLY A 260 -15.86 -8.49 6.01
CA GLY A 260 -16.21 -8.15 4.62
C GLY A 260 -17.60 -7.54 4.51
N SER A 261 -17.75 -6.49 3.72
CA SER A 261 -19.03 -5.81 3.49
C SER A 261 -19.08 -5.09 2.14
N GLY A 262 -20.27 -4.67 1.69
CA GLY A 262 -20.44 -4.06 0.37
C GLY A 262 -20.21 -5.06 -0.76
N ALA A 263 -19.44 -4.67 -1.78
CA ALA A 263 -19.00 -5.51 -2.91
C ALA A 263 -17.49 -5.79 -2.85
N SER A 264 -16.90 -5.78 -1.65
CA SER A 264 -15.46 -5.98 -1.45
C SER A 264 -15.02 -7.41 -1.75
N ARG A 265 -13.76 -7.57 -2.16
CA ARG A 265 -13.12 -8.88 -2.31
C ARG A 265 -11.90 -9.00 -1.40
N THR A 266 -11.87 -10.04 -0.58
CA THR A 266 -10.71 -10.39 0.24
C THR A 266 -10.20 -11.77 -0.19
N GLU A 267 -8.92 -11.86 -0.54
CA GLU A 267 -8.23 -13.14 -0.77
C GLU A 267 -7.14 -13.27 0.29
N MET A 268 -7.10 -14.42 0.95
CA MET A 268 -6.17 -14.61 2.05
C MET A 268 -5.57 -16.00 2.13
N ASP A 269 -4.29 -16.04 2.50
CA ASP A 269 -3.54 -17.23 2.88
C ASP A 269 -3.11 -17.06 4.33
N ILE A 270 -3.64 -17.90 5.21
CA ILE A 270 -3.47 -17.77 6.66
C ILE A 270 -2.76 -18.96 7.30
N ASP A 271 -2.01 -18.67 8.36
CA ASP A 271 -1.46 -19.65 9.30
C ASP A 271 -1.73 -19.10 10.72
N CYS A 272 -2.85 -19.53 11.33
CA CYS A 272 -3.26 -18.97 12.62
C CYS A 272 -3.92 -19.95 13.60
N SER A 273 -4.03 -19.54 14.87
CA SER A 273 -4.72 -20.32 15.89
C SER A 273 -6.23 -20.10 15.87
N ASP A 274 -6.67 -18.84 15.95
CA ASP A 274 -8.08 -18.47 15.99
C ASP A 274 -8.45 -17.59 14.80
N LEU A 275 -9.37 -18.05 13.96
CA LEU A 275 -9.92 -17.31 12.83
C LEU A 275 -11.38 -16.91 13.08
N LEU A 276 -11.68 -15.61 13.01
CA LEU A 276 -13.04 -15.10 13.04
C LEU A 276 -13.35 -14.36 11.74
N VAL A 277 -14.38 -14.78 11.02
CA VAL A 277 -14.77 -14.16 9.75
C VAL A 277 -16.23 -13.74 9.80
N GLN A 278 -16.49 -12.48 9.48
CA GLN A 278 -17.83 -11.94 9.32
C GLN A 278 -17.97 -11.36 7.92
N ASN A 279 -18.93 -11.84 7.14
CA ASN A 279 -19.17 -11.38 5.78
C ASN A 279 -20.63 -10.99 5.58
N SER A 280 -20.87 -9.90 4.87
CA SER A 280 -22.20 -9.33 4.66
C SER A 280 -22.34 -8.62 3.30
N GLY A 281 -23.57 -8.31 2.89
CA GLY A 281 -23.83 -7.63 1.62
C GLY A 281 -23.64 -8.56 0.42
N THR A 282 -22.72 -8.19 -0.48
CA THR A 282 -22.31 -8.96 -1.67
C THR A 282 -20.80 -9.25 -1.68
N ALA A 283 -20.14 -9.12 -0.52
CA ALA A 283 -18.69 -9.29 -0.43
C ALA A 283 -18.28 -10.76 -0.59
N SER A 284 -17.09 -10.97 -1.13
CA SER A 284 -16.48 -12.30 -1.34
C SER A 284 -15.21 -12.42 -0.52
N ILE A 285 -15.08 -13.52 0.21
CA ILE A 285 -13.86 -13.85 0.97
C ILE A 285 -13.37 -15.24 0.55
N ASP A 286 -12.18 -15.30 -0.03
CA ASP A 286 -11.51 -16.55 -0.42
C ASP A 286 -10.40 -16.84 0.61
N ILE A 287 -10.48 -17.97 1.32
CA ILE A 287 -9.56 -18.34 2.41
C ILE A 287 -8.82 -19.63 2.06
N ALA A 288 -7.49 -19.56 2.11
CA ALA A 288 -6.58 -20.69 2.03
C ALA A 288 -5.68 -20.77 3.27
N GLY A 289 -5.02 -21.91 3.47
CA GLY A 289 -4.00 -22.08 4.51
C GLY A 289 -4.48 -22.94 5.67
N ARG A 290 -4.13 -22.57 6.92
CA ARG A 290 -4.39 -23.32 8.14
C ARG A 290 -4.97 -22.44 9.25
N ALA A 291 -5.99 -22.97 9.93
CA ALA A 291 -6.50 -22.43 11.19
C ALA A 291 -6.79 -23.56 12.20
N LEU A 292 -6.45 -23.38 13.49
CA LEU A 292 -6.78 -24.38 14.52
C LEU A 292 -8.27 -24.31 14.93
N LYS A 293 -8.81 -23.09 15.00
CA LYS A 293 -10.21 -22.80 15.37
C LYS A 293 -10.79 -21.76 14.44
N GLN A 294 -12.10 -21.87 14.18
CA GLN A 294 -12.80 -20.88 13.39
C GLN A 294 -14.23 -20.59 13.89
N ASP A 295 -14.65 -19.33 13.74
CA ASP A 295 -16.05 -18.90 13.74
C ASP A 295 -16.30 -18.10 12.47
N ILE A 296 -17.13 -18.62 11.56
CA ILE A 296 -17.40 -18.03 10.26
C ILE A 296 -18.90 -17.73 10.14
N LYS A 297 -19.23 -16.46 9.90
CA LYS A 297 -20.60 -15.99 9.72
C LYS A 297 -20.72 -15.24 8.40
N SER A 298 -21.62 -15.69 7.53
CA SER A 298 -21.98 -14.99 6.29
C SER A 298 -23.46 -14.66 6.28
N THR A 299 -23.82 -13.47 5.81
CA THR A 299 -25.21 -13.00 5.73
C THR A 299 -25.50 -12.34 4.38
N GLY A 300 -26.76 -12.36 3.95
CA GLY A 300 -27.18 -11.78 2.68
C GLY A 300 -26.71 -12.61 1.48
N LYS A 301 -26.13 -11.96 0.46
CA LYS A 301 -25.59 -12.60 -0.76
C LYS A 301 -24.07 -12.77 -0.70
N ALA A 302 -23.48 -12.61 0.48
CA ALA A 302 -22.05 -12.66 0.67
C ALA A 302 -21.54 -14.11 0.62
N VAL A 303 -20.38 -14.31 -0.02
CA VAL A 303 -19.79 -15.64 -0.26
C VAL A 303 -18.50 -15.77 0.52
N ILE A 304 -18.30 -16.92 1.16
CA ILE A 304 -17.04 -17.29 1.80
C ILE A 304 -16.62 -18.64 1.23
N ASN A 305 -15.45 -18.70 0.58
CA ASN A 305 -14.85 -19.92 0.09
C ASN A 305 -13.73 -20.37 1.06
N THR A 306 -13.83 -21.61 1.54
CA THR A 306 -12.87 -22.25 2.45
C THR A 306 -12.34 -23.58 1.92
N GLU A 307 -12.53 -23.90 0.63
CA GLU A 307 -12.10 -25.18 0.03
C GLU A 307 -10.60 -25.47 0.19
N LYS A 308 -9.79 -24.41 0.32
CA LYS A 308 -8.33 -24.49 0.50
C LYS A 308 -7.88 -24.26 1.95
N LEU A 309 -8.80 -24.15 2.90
CA LEU A 309 -8.52 -23.97 4.32
C LEU A 309 -8.48 -25.33 5.03
N ARG A 310 -7.43 -25.55 5.82
CA ARG A 310 -7.21 -26.79 6.59
C ARG A 310 -7.40 -26.54 8.08
N PHE A 311 -7.95 -27.56 8.76
CA PHE A 311 -8.17 -27.58 10.21
C PHE A 311 -7.38 -28.72 10.82
N GLU A 312 -6.31 -28.38 11.54
CA GLU A 312 -5.41 -29.33 12.21
C GLU A 312 -4.79 -28.68 13.42
#